data_AF-A0A3B5M1K4-F1
#
_entry.id   AF-A0A3B5M1K4-F1
#
_cell.length_a   1.000
_cell.length_b   1.000
_cell.length_c   1.000
_cell.angle_alpha   90.00
_cell.angle_beta   90.00
_cell.angle_gamma   90.00
#
_symmetry.space_group_name_H-M   'P 1'
#
loop_
_entity.id
_entity.type
_entity.pdbx_description
1 polymer ?
#
loop_
_entity_poly.entity_id
_entity_poly.type
_entity_poly.pdbx_seq_one_letter_code
_entity_poly.pdbx_strand_id
1 'polypeptide(L)'
;MLVRCCRVKLSVWAALCVLVLGWFYVFPAYRLPSDKEIVEEVLGLGEAWKKNQTGIDLYRNLLTECCNPRWMFAVTKENAPIGKVLWYDGEYYYSHTVNNETYSVFVQVNQFVKGSTQCSNIECNLPPLTKEYLEDVGNKTHLVTANPSIIEKRFQGLLWSRKAFVDYLKAYGSSFIYMPAFSMKPGTDPSLRAYYAVTDSHSNLTMLFANPDFLRNVGKFWKARGVHAKRLSTGLFLVSLALGMCDEVTVYGFWPFSIGLDGQPISHHYYDNILPGKWFHAMPEEFVQLWHLHKSGTLRVKVGSCQPQNEGS
;
A
#
# COMPACT_ATOMS: atom_id res chain seq x y z
N MET A 1 -18.97 63.50 -40.56
CA MET A 1 -19.55 62.31 -39.90
C MET A 1 -18.47 61.63 -39.10
N LEU A 2 -18.47 61.76 -37.77
CA LEU A 2 -17.52 61.09 -36.87
C LEU A 2 -18.30 60.05 -36.06
N VAL A 3 -18.12 58.78 -36.43
CA VAL A 3 -18.73 57.63 -35.77
C VAL A 3 -18.10 57.49 -34.38
N ARG A 4 -18.89 57.75 -33.33
CA ARG A 4 -18.52 57.42 -31.94
C ARG A 4 -18.53 55.90 -31.79
N CYS A 5 -17.34 55.30 -31.69
CA CYS A 5 -17.19 53.90 -31.34
C CYS A 5 -17.47 53.72 -29.83
N CYS A 6 -18.61 53.12 -29.47
CA CYS A 6 -18.91 52.74 -28.09
C CYS A 6 -17.98 51.60 -27.66
N ARG A 7 -16.90 51.91 -26.92
CA ARG A 7 -16.15 50.90 -26.16
C ARG A 7 -17.02 50.48 -24.97
N VAL A 8 -17.68 49.33 -25.10
CA VAL A 8 -18.32 48.64 -23.97
C VAL A 8 -17.20 48.23 -23.00
N LYS A 9 -17.10 48.91 -21.86
CA LYS A 9 -16.21 48.48 -20.78
C LYS A 9 -16.83 47.22 -20.17
N LEU A 10 -16.23 46.06 -20.46
CA LEU A 10 -16.57 44.83 -19.75
C LEU A 10 -16.25 45.06 -18.28
N SER A 11 -17.27 44.97 -17.41
CA SER A 11 -17.09 45.09 -15.97
C SER A 11 -16.04 44.08 -15.51
N VAL A 12 -15.10 44.49 -14.65
CA VAL A 12 -14.08 43.60 -14.07
C VAL A 12 -14.75 42.37 -13.42
N TRP A 13 -15.95 42.55 -12.86
CA TRP A 13 -16.77 41.48 -12.31
C TRP A 13 -17.28 40.50 -13.36
N ALA A 14 -17.64 40.97 -14.55
CA ALA A 14 -18.05 40.11 -15.66
C ALA A 14 -16.86 39.32 -16.21
N ALA A 15 -15.67 39.93 -16.30
CA ALA A 15 -14.44 39.23 -16.68
C ALA A 15 -14.05 38.15 -15.65
N LEU A 16 -14.13 38.46 -14.34
CA LEU A 16 -13.87 37.52 -13.27
C LEU A 16 -14.88 36.36 -13.26
N CYS A 17 -16.17 36.63 -13.46
CA CYS A 17 -17.18 35.57 -13.57
C CYS A 17 -16.91 34.63 -14.76
N VAL A 18 -16.53 35.17 -15.92
CA VAL A 18 -16.19 34.34 -17.10
C VAL A 18 -14.94 33.50 -16.84
N LEU A 19 -13.94 34.04 -16.13
CA LEU A 19 -12.75 33.28 -15.73
C LEU A 19 -13.08 32.18 -14.73
N VAL A 20 -13.92 32.44 -13.74
CA VAL A 20 -14.34 31.44 -12.74
C VAL A 20 -15.20 30.35 -13.38
N LEU A 21 -16.19 30.73 -14.20
CA LEU A 21 -17.02 29.77 -14.93
C LEU A 21 -16.20 28.97 -15.96
N GLY A 22 -15.27 29.63 -16.65
CA GLY A 22 -14.29 28.98 -17.52
C GLY A 22 -13.39 28.03 -16.75
N TRP A 23 -13.01 28.37 -15.51
CA TRP A 23 -12.23 27.50 -14.63
C TRP A 23 -13.01 26.26 -14.22
N PHE A 24 -14.28 26.39 -13.84
CA PHE A 24 -15.16 25.23 -13.55
C PHE A 24 -15.50 24.38 -14.80
N TYR A 25 -15.54 24.99 -15.99
CA TYR A 25 -15.82 24.30 -17.24
C TYR A 25 -14.58 23.57 -17.80
N VAL A 26 -13.40 24.19 -17.71
CA VAL A 26 -12.11 23.63 -18.19
C VAL A 26 -11.52 22.66 -17.17
N PHE A 27 -11.73 22.89 -15.88
CA PHE A 27 -11.38 21.99 -14.80
C PHE A 27 -12.67 21.52 -14.14
N PRO A 28 -13.31 20.43 -14.64
CA PRO A 28 -14.29 19.74 -13.82
C PRO A 28 -13.59 19.44 -12.49
N ALA A 29 -14.13 19.96 -11.39
CA ALA A 29 -13.59 19.67 -10.08
C ALA A 29 -13.58 18.14 -9.95
N TYR A 30 -12.38 17.54 -9.88
CA TYR A 30 -12.24 16.12 -9.64
C TYR A 30 -13.00 15.81 -8.35
N ARG A 31 -14.12 15.12 -8.49
CA ARG A 31 -14.98 14.71 -7.38
C ARG A 31 -14.79 13.22 -7.21
N LEU A 32 -14.27 12.84 -6.04
CA LEU A 32 -14.26 11.46 -5.62
C LEU A 32 -15.70 10.94 -5.53
N PRO A 33 -16.02 9.76 -6.10
CA PRO A 33 -17.34 9.15 -5.95
C PRO A 33 -17.65 8.92 -4.45
N SER A 34 -18.91 9.11 -4.09
CA SER A 34 -19.43 8.76 -2.77
C SER A 34 -19.49 7.25 -2.56
N ASP A 35 -19.48 6.81 -1.31
CA ASP A 35 -19.58 5.39 -0.93
C ASP A 35 -20.75 4.69 -1.62
N LYS A 36 -21.91 5.37 -1.76
CA LYS A 36 -23.08 4.84 -2.46
C LYS A 36 -22.84 4.64 -3.96
N GLU A 37 -22.25 5.63 -4.63
CA GLU A 37 -21.92 5.53 -6.06
C GLU A 37 -20.92 4.39 -6.30
N ILE A 38 -19.95 4.19 -5.40
CA ILE A 38 -19.01 3.06 -5.48
C ILE A 38 -19.71 1.71 -5.31
N VAL A 39 -20.60 1.58 -4.32
CA VAL A 39 -21.39 0.34 -4.11
C VAL A 39 -22.23 0.03 -5.35
N GLU A 40 -22.95 1.01 -5.89
CA GLU A 40 -23.75 0.85 -7.11
C GLU A 40 -22.88 0.44 -8.31
N GLU A 41 -21.71 1.05 -8.48
CA GLU A 41 -20.77 0.69 -9.54
C GLU A 41 -20.26 -0.76 -9.40
N VAL A 42 -19.90 -1.18 -8.19
CA VAL A 42 -19.39 -2.53 -7.91
C VAL A 42 -20.47 -3.58 -8.16
N LEU A 43 -21.70 -3.33 -7.72
CA LEU A 43 -22.85 -4.21 -7.95
C LEU A 43 -23.22 -4.27 -9.44
N GLY A 44 -23.06 -3.17 -10.18
CA GLY A 44 -23.42 -3.07 -11.59
C GLY A 44 -22.46 -3.77 -12.57
N LEU A 45 -21.20 -4.03 -12.17
CA LEU A 45 -20.18 -4.59 -13.08
C LEU A 45 -20.40 -6.08 -13.43
N GLY A 46 -21.18 -6.82 -12.63
CA GLY A 46 -21.39 -8.27 -12.81
C GLY A 46 -20.14 -9.12 -12.53
N GLU A 47 -20.28 -10.46 -12.51
CA GLU A 47 -19.22 -11.37 -11.99
C GLU A 47 -18.08 -11.71 -12.97
N ALA A 48 -18.14 -11.29 -14.24
CA ALA A 48 -17.20 -11.78 -15.25
C ALA A 48 -15.90 -10.94 -15.35
N TRP A 49 -15.04 -11.01 -14.33
CA TRP A 49 -13.66 -10.52 -14.47
C TRP A 49 -12.88 -11.41 -15.45
N LYS A 50 -12.24 -10.78 -16.45
CA LYS A 50 -11.38 -11.46 -17.44
C LYS A 50 -9.96 -10.92 -17.38
N LYS A 51 -8.99 -11.82 -17.28
CA LYS A 51 -7.56 -11.49 -17.28
C LYS A 51 -7.16 -10.77 -18.57
N ASN A 52 -6.42 -9.68 -18.42
CA ASN A 52 -5.79 -8.94 -19.51
C ASN A 52 -4.26 -8.98 -19.36
N GLN A 53 -3.63 -9.91 -20.08
CA GLN A 53 -2.18 -10.10 -20.01
C GLN A 53 -1.40 -8.86 -20.45
N THR A 54 -1.84 -8.19 -21.51
CA THR A 54 -1.21 -6.95 -22.00
C THR A 54 -1.22 -5.84 -20.94
N GLY A 55 -2.33 -5.70 -20.20
CA GLY A 55 -2.45 -4.75 -19.10
C GLY A 55 -1.51 -5.07 -17.94
N ILE A 56 -1.42 -6.36 -17.59
CA ILE A 56 -0.48 -6.87 -16.56
C ILE A 56 0.97 -6.55 -16.97
N ASP A 57 1.36 -6.89 -18.19
CA ASP A 57 2.73 -6.71 -18.68
C ASP A 57 3.09 -5.23 -18.78
N LEU A 58 2.14 -4.38 -19.20
CA LEU A 58 2.31 -2.93 -19.18
C LEU A 58 2.59 -2.41 -17.78
N TYR A 59 1.76 -2.76 -16.79
CA TYR A 59 1.98 -2.29 -15.40
C TYR A 59 3.26 -2.85 -14.79
N ARG A 60 3.62 -4.10 -15.10
CA ARG A 60 4.89 -4.69 -14.66
C ARG A 60 6.09 -3.93 -15.22
N ASN A 61 6.05 -3.57 -16.51
CA ASN A 61 7.11 -2.77 -17.14
C ASN A 61 7.18 -1.36 -16.52
N LEU A 62 6.05 -0.67 -16.39
CA LEU A 62 6.00 0.67 -15.79
C LEU A 62 6.52 0.69 -14.34
N LEU A 63 6.20 -0.34 -13.55
CA LEU A 63 6.70 -0.48 -12.18
C LEU A 63 8.19 -0.84 -12.15
N THR A 64 8.65 -1.65 -13.08
CA THR A 64 10.07 -1.97 -13.25
C THR A 64 10.88 -0.72 -13.56
N GLU A 65 10.40 0.12 -14.49
CA GLU A 65 11.03 1.37 -14.88
C GLU A 65 11.03 2.41 -13.76
N CYS A 66 9.91 2.59 -13.04
CA CYS A 66 9.84 3.62 -11.99
C CYS A 66 10.63 3.26 -10.73
N CYS A 67 10.61 1.97 -10.39
CA CYS A 67 10.77 1.56 -9.00
C CYS A 67 11.60 0.29 -8.86
N ASN A 68 11.81 -0.49 -9.93
CA ASN A 68 12.52 -1.76 -9.97
C ASN A 68 12.27 -2.64 -8.71
N PRO A 69 11.04 -3.16 -8.52
CA PRO A 69 10.65 -3.84 -7.28
C PRO A 69 11.55 -5.02 -6.94
N ARG A 70 12.04 -5.77 -7.93
CA ARG A 70 12.95 -6.91 -7.71
C ARG A 70 14.24 -6.51 -6.98
N TRP A 71 14.80 -5.35 -7.32
CA TRP A 71 16.05 -4.85 -6.73
C TRP A 71 15.83 -3.96 -5.50
N MET A 72 14.78 -3.13 -5.56
CA MET A 72 14.58 -2.04 -4.63
C MET A 72 13.55 -2.35 -3.55
N PHE A 73 12.81 -3.46 -3.60
CA PHE A 73 11.79 -3.77 -2.58
C PHE A 73 12.33 -3.70 -1.14
N ALA A 74 13.44 -4.37 -0.87
CA ALA A 74 14.06 -4.40 0.44
C ALA A 74 15.43 -3.72 0.42
N VAL A 75 15.85 -3.19 1.58
CA VAL A 75 17.23 -2.79 1.82
C VAL A 75 18.09 -4.04 1.90
N THR A 76 19.13 -4.11 1.08
CA THR A 76 20.09 -5.21 1.04
C THR A 76 21.50 -4.67 1.22
N LYS A 77 22.44 -5.55 1.57
CA LYS A 77 23.86 -5.19 1.63
C LYS A 77 24.39 -4.69 0.28
N GLU A 78 23.83 -5.17 -0.83
CA GLU A 78 24.25 -4.75 -2.18
C GLU A 78 23.67 -3.39 -2.59
N ASN A 79 22.41 -3.11 -2.27
CA ASN A 79 21.77 -1.85 -2.65
C ASN A 79 21.96 -0.72 -1.60
N ALA A 80 22.45 -1.05 -0.41
CA ALA A 80 22.73 -0.11 0.68
C ALA A 80 24.04 -0.44 1.42
N PRO A 81 25.20 -0.21 0.78
CA PRO A 81 26.49 -0.38 1.44
C PRO A 81 26.71 0.65 2.57
N ILE A 82 27.68 0.35 3.44
CA ILE A 82 28.12 1.28 4.50
C ILE A 82 28.46 2.65 3.90
N GLY A 83 27.99 3.71 4.54
CA GLY A 83 28.11 5.09 4.08
C GLY A 83 26.99 5.57 3.14
N LYS A 84 26.13 4.68 2.63
CA LYS A 84 24.97 5.11 1.85
C LYS A 84 23.99 5.89 2.74
N VAL A 85 23.48 7.01 2.22
CA VAL A 85 22.44 7.80 2.87
C VAL A 85 21.06 7.33 2.42
N LEU A 86 20.26 6.82 3.36
CA LEU A 86 18.86 6.45 3.17
C LEU A 86 17.96 7.61 3.59
N TRP A 87 17.40 8.31 2.61
CA TRP A 87 16.46 9.40 2.86
C TRP A 87 15.07 8.85 3.20
N TYR A 88 14.53 9.24 4.34
CA TYR A 88 13.22 8.78 4.79
C TYR A 88 12.11 9.25 3.83
N ASP A 89 11.28 8.32 3.34
CA ASP A 89 10.21 8.67 2.38
C ASP A 89 9.09 9.51 3.01
N GLY A 90 8.86 9.34 4.32
CA GLY A 90 7.84 10.04 5.08
C GLY A 90 8.30 11.38 5.69
N GLU A 91 9.60 11.72 5.62
CA GLU A 91 10.18 12.89 6.28
C GLU A 91 11.31 13.54 5.46
N TYR A 92 11.01 14.68 4.79
CA TYR A 92 11.84 15.30 3.75
C TYR A 92 13.26 15.76 4.15
N TYR A 93 13.58 15.85 5.43
CA TYR A 93 14.86 16.38 5.93
C TYR A 93 15.61 15.44 6.85
N TYR A 94 15.13 14.19 6.97
CA TYR A 94 15.74 13.20 7.82
C TYR A 94 16.24 12.04 6.98
N SER A 95 17.39 11.52 7.38
CA SER A 95 18.02 10.39 6.71
C SER A 95 18.76 9.54 7.73
N HIS A 96 19.07 8.32 7.31
CA HIS A 96 19.93 7.40 8.03
C HIS A 96 21.14 7.10 7.17
N THR A 97 22.34 7.34 7.71
CA THR A 97 23.56 6.87 7.04
C THR A 97 23.84 5.45 7.48
N VAL A 98 23.91 4.53 6.53
CA VAL A 98 24.19 3.12 6.81
C VAL A 98 25.55 3.00 7.51
N ASN A 99 25.52 2.46 8.72
CA ASN A 99 26.68 2.21 9.56
C ASN A 99 26.88 0.69 9.75
N ASN A 100 27.91 0.27 10.48
CA ASN A 100 28.19 -1.15 10.69
C ASN A 100 27.02 -1.90 11.36
N GLU A 101 26.34 -1.27 12.33
CA GLU A 101 25.22 -1.87 13.05
C GLU A 101 24.05 -2.16 12.11
N THR A 102 23.60 -1.16 11.36
CA THR A 102 22.49 -1.30 10.42
C THR A 102 22.84 -2.16 9.20
N TYR A 103 24.07 -2.06 8.70
CA TYR A 103 24.55 -2.95 7.64
C TYR A 103 24.54 -4.42 8.07
N SER A 104 24.83 -4.72 9.35
CA SER A 104 24.87 -6.09 9.85
C SER A 104 23.51 -6.80 9.79
N VAL A 105 22.42 -6.05 9.90
CA VAL A 105 21.04 -6.57 9.93
C VAL A 105 20.37 -6.61 8.55
N PHE A 106 21.02 -6.08 7.50
CA PHE A 106 20.51 -6.16 6.14
C PHE A 106 20.73 -7.55 5.54
N VAL A 107 19.75 -8.02 4.76
CA VAL A 107 19.90 -9.26 4.00
C VAL A 107 20.93 -9.10 2.88
N GLN A 108 21.62 -10.19 2.52
CA GLN A 108 22.66 -10.15 1.50
C GLN A 108 22.09 -9.77 0.12
N VAL A 109 21.11 -10.54 -0.34
CA VAL A 109 20.37 -10.37 -1.59
C VAL A 109 18.88 -10.44 -1.30
N ASN A 110 18.05 -9.96 -2.23
CA ASN A 110 16.60 -10.08 -2.09
C ASN A 110 16.18 -11.56 -2.18
N GLN A 111 16.10 -12.23 -1.04
CA GLN A 111 15.78 -13.67 -0.93
C GLN A 111 14.33 -13.96 -1.37
N PHE A 112 13.44 -12.99 -1.29
CA PHE A 112 12.06 -13.10 -1.76
C PHE A 112 11.98 -13.37 -3.28
N VAL A 113 12.98 -12.95 -4.05
CA VAL A 113 13.03 -13.10 -5.52
C VAL A 113 13.59 -14.46 -5.96
N LYS A 114 14.27 -15.20 -5.08
CA LYS A 114 14.90 -16.49 -5.43
C LYS A 114 13.92 -17.67 -5.50
N GLY A 115 12.67 -17.50 -5.06
CA GLY A 115 11.79 -18.62 -4.72
C GLY A 115 10.70 -19.03 -5.73
N SER A 116 10.06 -18.12 -6.44
CA SER A 116 8.95 -18.45 -7.36
C SER A 116 8.45 -17.22 -8.10
N THR A 117 8.01 -17.36 -9.36
CA THR A 117 7.18 -16.35 -10.05
C THR A 117 5.78 -16.21 -9.43
N GLN A 118 5.44 -17.09 -8.48
CA GLN A 118 4.19 -17.10 -7.75
C GLN A 118 4.37 -16.39 -6.40
N CYS A 119 3.99 -15.12 -6.35
CA CYS A 119 3.67 -14.50 -5.07
C CYS A 119 2.49 -15.24 -4.48
N SER A 120 2.65 -15.73 -3.25
CA SER A 120 1.58 -16.33 -2.48
C SER A 120 0.89 -15.25 -1.62
N ASN A 121 0.47 -15.56 -0.39
CA ASN A 121 -0.32 -14.64 0.41
C ASN A 121 0.54 -13.54 1.04
N ILE A 122 0.14 -12.28 0.80
CA ILE A 122 0.81 -11.07 1.31
C ILE A 122 -0.16 -10.30 2.20
N GLU A 123 0.18 -10.17 3.48
CA GLU A 123 -0.67 -9.57 4.50
C GLU A 123 -0.16 -8.21 4.99
N CYS A 124 -1.07 -7.37 5.46
CA CYS A 124 -0.76 -6.03 5.96
C CYS A 124 -0.79 -5.99 7.49
N ASN A 125 0.28 -5.47 8.09
CA ASN A 125 0.31 -4.93 9.45
C ASN A 125 0.03 -5.93 10.58
N LEU A 126 0.60 -7.14 10.47
CA LEU A 126 0.52 -8.19 11.48
C LEU A 126 -0.92 -8.46 11.95
N PRO A 127 -1.85 -8.76 11.03
CA PRO A 127 -3.24 -8.93 11.40
C PRO A 127 -3.41 -10.25 12.18
N PRO A 128 -4.42 -10.39 13.04
CA PRO A 128 -4.61 -11.61 13.82
C PRO A 128 -4.89 -12.81 12.91
N LEU A 129 -4.14 -13.90 13.12
CA LEU A 129 -4.36 -15.21 12.50
C LEU A 129 -5.12 -16.17 13.44
N THR A 130 -6.09 -15.65 14.18
CA THR A 130 -6.90 -16.44 15.10
C THR A 130 -7.90 -17.33 14.34
N LYS A 131 -8.35 -18.42 14.97
CA LYS A 131 -9.33 -19.34 14.38
C LYS A 131 -10.64 -18.66 13.96
N GLU A 132 -10.98 -17.55 14.60
CA GLU A 132 -12.18 -16.75 14.30
C GLU A 132 -12.21 -16.24 12.86
N TYR A 133 -11.06 -15.87 12.30
CA TYR A 133 -10.98 -15.29 10.95
C TYR A 133 -10.48 -16.28 9.90
N LEU A 134 -10.24 -17.53 10.28
CA LEU A 134 -9.59 -18.53 9.43
C LEU A 134 -10.36 -18.78 8.13
N GLU A 135 -11.69 -18.81 8.20
CA GLU A 135 -12.56 -19.05 7.06
C GLU A 135 -12.60 -17.86 6.09
N ASP A 136 -12.41 -16.64 6.60
CA ASP A 136 -12.48 -15.40 5.82
C ASP A 136 -11.15 -15.04 5.16
N VAL A 137 -10.04 -15.19 5.88
CA VAL A 137 -8.72 -14.69 5.43
C VAL A 137 -7.65 -15.77 5.28
N GLY A 138 -7.91 -17.00 5.74
CA GLY A 138 -6.96 -18.11 5.70
C GLY A 138 -5.87 -18.04 6.78
N ASN A 139 -4.91 -18.96 6.72
CA ASN A 139 -3.76 -19.04 7.66
C ASN A 139 -2.39 -19.16 7.00
N LYS A 140 -2.34 -19.16 5.66
CA LYS A 140 -1.07 -19.24 4.94
C LYS A 140 -0.58 -17.83 4.75
N THR A 141 0.57 -17.50 5.31
CA THR A 141 1.25 -16.23 5.07
C THR A 141 2.59 -16.53 4.43
N HIS A 142 3.01 -15.70 3.47
CA HIS A 142 4.36 -15.75 2.94
C HIS A 142 5.13 -14.47 3.24
N LEU A 143 4.45 -13.33 3.17
CA LEU A 143 4.96 -12.06 3.62
C LEU A 143 3.90 -11.33 4.42
N VAL A 144 4.29 -10.75 5.54
CA VAL A 144 3.42 -9.86 6.33
C VAL A 144 4.18 -8.60 6.68
N THR A 145 3.53 -7.45 6.53
CA THR A 145 4.16 -6.19 6.93
C THR A 145 4.00 -5.93 8.42
N ALA A 146 4.92 -5.18 9.01
CA ALA A 146 4.76 -4.65 10.36
C ALA A 146 5.20 -3.18 10.39
N ASN A 147 4.24 -2.25 10.40
CA ASN A 147 4.56 -0.85 10.60
C ASN A 147 5.21 -0.64 11.99
N PRO A 148 6.26 0.21 12.12
CA PRO A 148 6.96 0.41 13.40
C PRO A 148 6.03 0.86 14.54
N SER A 149 4.96 1.58 14.23
CA SER A 149 3.94 1.99 15.20
C SER A 149 3.22 0.83 15.88
N ILE A 150 3.18 -0.36 15.25
CA ILE A 150 2.61 -1.57 15.86
C ILE A 150 3.51 -2.03 17.00
N ILE A 151 4.83 -1.99 16.80
CA ILE A 151 5.82 -2.33 17.83
C ILE A 151 5.66 -1.39 19.03
N GLU A 152 5.55 -0.09 18.77
CA GLU A 152 5.33 0.92 19.80
C GLU A 152 4.02 0.72 20.56
N LYS A 153 2.89 0.66 19.85
CA LYS A 153 1.56 0.68 20.48
C LYS A 153 1.13 -0.66 21.05
N ARG A 154 1.37 -1.76 20.33
CA ARG A 154 0.87 -3.09 20.69
C ARG A 154 1.85 -3.85 21.58
N PHE A 155 3.15 -3.63 21.37
CA PHE A 155 4.21 -4.37 22.05
C PHE A 155 5.09 -3.47 22.93
N GLN A 156 4.59 -2.27 23.28
CA GLN A 156 5.23 -1.33 24.23
C GLN A 156 6.68 -1.01 23.83
N GLY A 157 6.90 -0.89 22.52
CA GLY A 157 8.22 -0.63 21.95
C GLY A 157 9.24 -1.75 22.16
N LEU A 158 8.86 -2.91 22.71
CA LEU A 158 9.77 -3.99 23.12
C LEU A 158 10.81 -3.57 24.18
N LEU A 159 10.51 -2.53 24.97
CA LEU A 159 11.43 -2.00 25.97
C LEU A 159 11.54 -2.90 27.21
N TRP A 160 10.44 -3.55 27.59
CA TRP A 160 10.37 -4.37 28.82
C TRP A 160 10.36 -5.86 28.55
N SER A 161 9.51 -6.32 27.63
CA SER A 161 9.37 -7.74 27.30
C SER A 161 9.26 -7.93 25.79
N ARG A 162 10.06 -8.88 25.28
CA ARG A 162 10.03 -9.32 23.89
C ARG A 162 9.11 -10.52 23.68
N LYS A 163 8.70 -11.18 24.77
CA LYS A 163 7.98 -12.46 24.74
C LYS A 163 6.65 -12.38 24.00
N ALA A 164 5.82 -11.38 24.31
CA ALA A 164 4.51 -11.24 23.68
C ALA A 164 4.60 -11.06 22.16
N PHE A 165 5.60 -10.31 21.69
CA PHE A 165 5.85 -10.12 20.26
C PHE A 165 6.34 -11.41 19.58
N VAL A 166 7.34 -12.08 20.16
CA VAL A 166 7.87 -13.34 19.61
C VAL A 166 6.80 -14.44 19.62
N ASP A 167 6.02 -14.56 20.69
CA ASP A 167 4.92 -15.52 20.78
C ASP A 167 3.83 -15.22 19.75
N TYR A 168 3.49 -13.95 19.53
CA TYR A 168 2.55 -13.54 18.49
C TYR A 168 3.03 -13.94 17.10
N LEU A 169 4.33 -13.76 16.83
CA LEU A 169 4.91 -14.04 15.52
C LEU A 169 4.98 -15.54 15.16
N LYS A 170 4.86 -16.45 16.14
CA LYS A 170 4.86 -17.91 15.88
C LYS A 170 3.78 -18.33 14.88
N ALA A 171 2.65 -17.62 14.84
CA ALA A 171 1.56 -17.91 13.91
C ALA A 171 1.98 -17.77 12.43
N TYR A 172 2.99 -16.95 12.13
CA TYR A 172 3.47 -16.73 10.76
C TYR A 172 4.53 -17.75 10.30
N GLY A 173 4.88 -18.74 11.11
CA GLY A 173 5.78 -19.84 10.72
C GLY A 173 7.14 -19.37 10.19
N SER A 174 7.44 -19.69 8.93
CA SER A 174 8.69 -19.33 8.24
C SER A 174 8.51 -18.20 7.22
N SER A 175 7.57 -17.28 7.48
CA SER A 175 7.27 -16.13 6.61
C SER A 175 8.34 -15.03 6.66
N PHE A 176 8.24 -14.09 5.71
CA PHE A 176 8.95 -12.82 5.75
C PHE A 176 8.17 -11.77 6.56
N ILE A 177 8.85 -11.10 7.50
CA ILE A 177 8.33 -9.92 8.19
C ILE A 177 8.92 -8.68 7.51
N TYR A 178 8.08 -7.87 6.87
CA TYR A 178 8.50 -6.69 6.12
C TYR A 178 8.22 -5.39 6.87
N MET A 179 9.27 -4.68 7.27
CA MET A 179 9.17 -3.47 8.11
C MET A 179 9.70 -2.22 7.42
N PRO A 180 8.93 -1.12 7.35
CA PRO A 180 9.43 0.16 6.86
C PRO A 180 10.27 0.92 7.91
N ALA A 181 11.40 0.33 8.31
CA ALA A 181 12.29 0.86 9.36
C ALA A 181 12.88 2.24 9.04
N PHE A 182 13.20 2.48 7.76
CA PHE A 182 13.78 3.72 7.26
C PHE A 182 12.75 4.59 6.56
N SER A 183 11.49 4.49 6.95
CA SER A 183 10.42 5.27 6.34
C SER A 183 10.20 6.62 7.02
N MET A 184 10.36 6.65 8.34
CA MET A 184 10.34 7.84 9.19
C MET A 184 11.31 7.61 10.34
N LYS A 185 11.95 8.67 10.85
CA LYS A 185 12.94 8.62 11.92
C LYS A 185 12.45 7.87 13.17
N PRO A 186 11.23 8.10 13.68
CA PRO A 186 10.76 7.38 14.88
C PRO A 186 10.58 5.87 14.65
N GLY A 187 10.59 5.41 13.40
CA GLY A 187 10.38 4.01 13.06
C GLY A 187 11.64 3.15 13.07
N THR A 188 12.83 3.74 13.10
CA THR A 188 14.10 3.01 12.97
C THR A 188 14.40 2.15 14.20
N ASP A 189 14.52 2.76 15.38
CA ASP A 189 14.86 2.01 16.60
C ASP A 189 13.86 0.90 16.94
N PRO A 190 12.52 1.10 16.84
CA PRO A 190 11.55 0.04 17.12
C PRO A 190 11.68 -1.13 16.15
N SER A 191 12.03 -0.86 14.89
CA SER A 191 12.24 -1.90 13.88
C SER A 191 13.53 -2.69 14.14
N LEU A 192 14.59 -2.03 14.58
CA LEU A 192 15.83 -2.70 14.98
C LEU A 192 15.61 -3.57 16.22
N ARG A 193 14.85 -3.09 17.21
CA ARG A 193 14.46 -3.90 18.38
C ARG A 193 13.62 -5.12 17.98
N ALA A 194 12.70 -4.95 17.02
CA ALA A 194 11.93 -6.07 16.48
C ALA A 194 12.84 -7.10 15.78
N TYR A 195 13.83 -6.64 15.00
CA TYR A 195 14.85 -7.51 14.41
C TYR A 195 15.57 -8.35 15.45
N TYR A 196 16.17 -7.72 16.46
CA TYR A 196 16.89 -8.46 17.50
C TYR A 196 15.98 -9.38 18.31
N ALA A 197 14.71 -8.99 18.55
CA ALA A 197 13.75 -9.88 19.20
C ALA A 197 13.47 -11.16 18.40
N VAL A 198 13.40 -11.06 17.07
CA VAL A 198 13.21 -12.23 16.19
C VAL A 198 14.48 -13.05 16.09
N THR A 199 15.64 -12.43 15.86
CA THR A 199 16.91 -13.17 15.69
C THR A 199 17.42 -13.84 16.96
N ASP A 200 17.17 -13.23 18.12
CA ASP A 200 17.52 -13.83 19.42
C ASP A 200 16.56 -14.95 19.82
N SER A 201 15.44 -15.08 19.11
CA SER A 201 14.52 -16.20 19.25
C SER A 201 14.89 -17.30 18.25
N HIS A 202 14.66 -18.57 18.58
CA HIS A 202 14.82 -19.71 17.65
C HIS A 202 13.70 -19.73 16.59
N SER A 203 13.40 -18.58 16.00
CA SER A 203 12.36 -18.39 14.99
C SER A 203 12.92 -18.63 13.59
N ASN A 204 12.09 -19.16 12.70
CA ASN A 204 12.41 -19.36 11.28
C ASN A 204 11.98 -18.16 10.41
N LEU A 205 11.53 -17.07 11.03
CA LEU A 205 11.10 -15.87 10.33
C LEU A 205 12.31 -15.10 9.78
N THR A 206 12.14 -14.53 8.60
CA THR A 206 13.15 -13.64 8.00
C THR A 206 12.66 -12.20 8.02
N MET A 207 13.43 -11.29 8.61
CA MET A 207 13.09 -9.87 8.64
C MET A 207 13.67 -9.14 7.44
N LEU A 208 12.85 -8.33 6.80
CA LEU A 208 13.19 -7.48 5.65
C LEU A 208 12.86 -6.03 5.99
N PHE A 209 13.76 -5.11 5.67
CA PHE A 209 13.48 -3.68 5.79
C PHE A 209 13.11 -3.07 4.45
N ALA A 210 12.02 -2.30 4.39
CA ALA A 210 11.61 -1.61 3.18
C ALA A 210 12.67 -0.59 2.75
N ASN A 211 12.98 -0.56 1.46
CA ASN A 211 13.84 0.49 0.92
C ASN A 211 13.02 1.80 0.78
N PRO A 212 13.45 2.91 1.41
CA PRO A 212 12.69 4.14 1.33
C PRO A 212 12.69 4.78 -0.07
N ASP A 213 13.69 4.48 -0.91
CA ASP A 213 13.70 4.93 -2.30
C ASP A 213 12.58 4.26 -3.10
N PHE A 214 12.34 2.97 -2.85
CA PHE A 214 11.22 2.24 -3.43
C PHE A 214 9.88 2.82 -3.00
N LEU A 215 9.67 3.02 -1.69
CA LEU A 215 8.45 3.63 -1.15
C LEU A 215 8.19 5.01 -1.77
N ARG A 216 9.23 5.84 -1.85
CA ARG A 216 9.13 7.17 -2.45
C ARG A 216 8.77 7.13 -3.94
N ASN A 217 9.41 6.24 -4.71
CA ASN A 217 9.18 6.13 -6.15
C ASN A 217 7.79 5.57 -6.47
N VAL A 218 7.32 4.56 -5.72
CA VAL A 218 5.94 4.06 -5.82
C VAL A 218 4.96 5.16 -5.43
N GLY A 219 5.26 5.95 -4.40
CA GLY A 219 4.50 7.15 -4.05
C GLY A 219 4.33 8.12 -5.21
N LYS A 220 5.42 8.43 -5.94
CA LYS A 220 5.37 9.27 -7.14
C LYS A 220 4.57 8.63 -8.28
N PHE A 221 4.73 7.33 -8.48
CA PHE A 221 4.04 6.56 -9.51
C PHE A 221 2.52 6.69 -9.42
N TRP A 222 1.96 6.57 -8.21
CA TRP A 222 0.52 6.70 -7.98
C TRP A 222 0.03 8.14 -7.90
N LYS A 223 0.85 9.07 -7.42
CA LYS A 223 0.54 10.52 -7.50
C LYS A 223 0.34 10.98 -8.94
N ALA A 224 1.17 10.48 -9.87
CA ALA A 224 1.01 10.74 -11.30
C ALA A 224 -0.27 10.10 -11.90
N ARG A 225 -0.97 9.24 -11.16
CA ARG A 225 -2.19 8.54 -11.56
C ARG A 225 -3.39 8.92 -10.69
N GLY A 226 -3.36 10.11 -10.09
CA GLY A 226 -4.51 10.68 -9.40
C GLY A 226 -4.71 10.22 -7.95
N VAL A 227 -3.68 9.66 -7.31
CA VAL A 227 -3.68 9.42 -5.85
C VAL A 227 -3.00 10.58 -5.13
N HIS A 228 -3.79 11.45 -4.52
CA HIS A 228 -3.36 12.68 -3.85
C HIS A 228 -3.12 12.49 -2.35
N ALA A 229 -2.70 11.29 -1.95
CA ALA A 229 -2.34 11.00 -0.58
C ALA A 229 -1.02 11.68 -0.18
N LYS A 230 -0.89 12.08 1.09
CA LYS A 230 0.42 12.45 1.65
C LYS A 230 1.37 11.26 1.54
N ARG A 231 0.88 10.07 1.92
CA ARG A 231 1.56 8.77 1.84
C ARG A 231 0.58 7.68 1.41
N LEU A 232 1.02 6.73 0.61
CA LEU A 232 0.17 5.60 0.23
C LEU A 232 -0.10 4.69 1.42
N SER A 233 -1.22 3.96 1.40
CA SER A 233 -1.45 2.88 2.35
C SER A 233 -0.44 1.74 2.17
N THR A 234 -0.23 0.95 3.24
CA THR A 234 0.52 -0.30 3.15
C THR A 234 -0.05 -1.21 2.06
N GLY A 235 -1.38 -1.27 1.93
CA GLY A 235 -2.06 -2.10 0.93
C GLY A 235 -1.66 -1.74 -0.50
N LEU A 236 -1.71 -0.45 -0.87
CA LEU A 236 -1.35 -0.03 -2.23
C LEU A 236 0.16 -0.22 -2.51
N PHE A 237 1.02 -0.07 -1.50
CA PHE A 237 2.45 -0.42 -1.64
C PHE A 237 2.64 -1.91 -1.97
N LEU A 238 1.96 -2.81 -1.25
CA LEU A 238 2.06 -4.25 -1.50
C LEU A 238 1.44 -4.67 -2.84
N VAL A 239 0.34 -4.02 -3.26
CA VAL A 239 -0.21 -4.24 -4.61
C VAL A 239 0.79 -3.81 -5.68
N SER A 240 1.51 -2.69 -5.48
CA SER A 240 2.54 -2.22 -6.42
C SER A 240 3.71 -3.18 -6.51
N LEU A 241 4.15 -3.72 -5.37
CA LEU A 241 5.14 -4.78 -5.33
C LEU A 241 4.66 -6.00 -6.12
N ALA A 242 3.43 -6.45 -5.85
CA ALA A 242 2.87 -7.64 -6.45
C ALA A 242 2.71 -7.50 -7.97
N LEU A 243 2.17 -6.38 -8.45
CA LEU A 243 2.07 -6.10 -9.89
C LEU A 243 3.43 -6.12 -10.60
N GLY A 244 4.48 -5.69 -9.91
CA GLY A 244 5.84 -5.68 -10.45
C GLY A 244 6.55 -7.04 -10.45
N MET A 245 6.01 -8.06 -9.77
CA MET A 245 6.75 -9.30 -9.51
C MET A 245 5.96 -10.59 -9.74
N CYS A 246 4.65 -10.57 -9.57
CA CYS A 246 3.79 -11.76 -9.65
C CYS A 246 3.15 -11.87 -11.03
N ASP A 247 2.84 -13.10 -11.45
CA ASP A 247 2.16 -13.36 -12.73
C ASP A 247 0.71 -12.87 -12.75
N GLU A 248 0.02 -12.96 -11.61
CA GLU A 248 -1.35 -12.52 -11.41
C GLU A 248 -1.54 -12.02 -9.98
N VAL A 249 -2.37 -10.98 -9.82
CA VAL A 249 -2.62 -10.35 -8.52
C VAL A 249 -4.12 -10.33 -8.26
N THR A 250 -4.53 -10.98 -7.18
CA THR A 250 -5.87 -10.83 -6.61
C THR A 250 -5.77 -10.10 -5.27
N VAL A 251 -6.58 -9.05 -5.11
CA VAL A 251 -6.62 -8.18 -3.94
C VAL A 251 -7.88 -8.48 -3.15
N TYR A 252 -7.73 -8.77 -1.87
CA TYR A 252 -8.79 -9.00 -0.90
C TYR A 252 -8.75 -7.94 0.20
N GLY A 253 -9.89 -7.65 0.84
CA GLY A 253 -9.95 -6.76 2.00
C GLY A 253 -9.64 -5.28 1.72
N PHE A 254 -9.52 -4.88 0.45
CA PHE A 254 -9.32 -3.47 0.08
C PHE A 254 -10.69 -2.81 -0.14
N TRP A 255 -11.34 -2.41 0.95
CA TRP A 255 -12.63 -1.71 0.94
C TRP A 255 -12.59 -0.55 1.96
N PRO A 256 -12.19 0.66 1.54
CA PRO A 256 -11.95 1.77 2.47
C PRO A 256 -13.21 2.59 2.80
N PHE A 257 -14.39 2.00 2.65
CA PHE A 257 -15.68 2.65 2.85
C PHE A 257 -16.36 2.10 4.11
N SER A 258 -17.20 2.91 4.75
CA SER A 258 -17.86 2.54 6.01
C SER A 258 -19.17 1.79 5.84
N ILE A 259 -19.56 1.51 4.59
CA ILE A 259 -20.79 0.83 4.23
C ILE A 259 -20.44 -0.37 3.35
N GLY A 260 -21.03 -1.54 3.66
CA GLY A 260 -20.90 -2.76 2.88
C GLY A 260 -21.77 -2.75 1.62
N LEU A 261 -21.63 -3.80 0.80
CA LEU A 261 -22.43 -3.96 -0.42
C LEU A 261 -23.93 -4.15 -0.15
N ASP A 262 -24.29 -4.57 1.06
CA ASP A 262 -25.66 -4.71 1.56
C ASP A 262 -26.24 -3.40 2.13
N GLY A 263 -25.47 -2.31 2.08
CA GLY A 263 -25.85 -1.01 2.64
C GLY A 263 -25.71 -0.92 4.17
N GLN A 264 -25.21 -1.96 4.85
CA GLN A 264 -25.01 -1.94 6.29
C GLN A 264 -23.65 -1.33 6.67
N PRO A 265 -23.53 -0.70 7.86
CA PRO A 265 -22.24 -0.24 8.35
C PRO A 265 -21.24 -1.39 8.49
N ILE A 266 -19.99 -1.17 8.07
CA ILE A 266 -18.89 -2.13 8.22
C ILE A 266 -17.71 -1.50 8.97
N SER A 267 -17.04 -2.31 9.78
CA SER A 267 -15.83 -1.91 10.49
C SER A 267 -14.66 -1.68 9.55
N HIS A 268 -13.71 -0.83 9.97
CA HIS A 268 -12.53 -0.52 9.17
C HIS A 268 -11.61 -1.73 8.93
N HIS A 269 -11.40 -2.56 9.97
CA HIS A 269 -10.72 -3.83 9.83
C HIS A 269 -11.71 -4.97 10.07
N TYR A 270 -11.38 -6.17 9.58
CA TYR A 270 -12.19 -7.36 9.84
C TYR A 270 -12.10 -7.84 11.30
N TYR A 271 -11.12 -7.33 12.07
CA TYR A 271 -10.87 -7.70 13.46
C TYR A 271 -11.03 -6.56 14.48
N ASP A 272 -11.19 -5.31 14.03
CA ASP A 272 -11.46 -4.15 14.88
C ASP A 272 -11.96 -2.94 14.05
N ASN A 273 -12.19 -1.80 14.71
CA ASN A 273 -12.59 -0.55 14.03
C ASN A 273 -11.58 0.60 14.25
N ILE A 274 -10.29 0.29 14.32
CA ILE A 274 -9.22 1.28 14.52
C ILE A 274 -8.91 1.96 13.19
N LEU A 275 -9.22 3.26 13.07
CA LEU A 275 -8.93 4.04 11.88
C LEU A 275 -7.43 4.40 11.77
N PRO A 276 -6.91 4.56 10.54
CA PRO A 276 -5.56 5.05 10.32
C PRO A 276 -5.42 6.50 10.79
N GLY A 277 -4.17 6.96 10.91
CA GLY A 277 -3.90 8.36 11.22
C GLY A 277 -4.60 9.29 10.23
N LYS A 278 -5.30 10.30 10.74
CA LYS A 278 -6.01 11.28 9.91
C LYS A 278 -5.05 11.94 8.91
N TRP A 279 -5.50 12.14 7.67
CA TRP A 279 -4.80 12.89 6.62
C TRP A 279 -3.51 12.28 6.07
N PHE A 280 -3.19 11.03 6.38
CA PHE A 280 -2.02 10.35 5.79
C PHE A 280 -2.34 9.75 4.42
N HIS A 281 -3.43 8.98 4.34
CA HIS A 281 -3.80 8.19 3.18
C HIS A 281 -5.03 8.76 2.49
N ALA A 282 -5.14 8.50 1.19
CA ALA A 282 -6.34 8.77 0.39
C ALA A 282 -6.92 7.44 -0.09
N MET A 283 -7.20 6.51 0.83
CA MET A 283 -7.57 5.12 0.48
C MET A 283 -8.76 5.01 -0.48
N PRO A 284 -9.79 5.86 -0.43
CA PRO A 284 -10.83 5.86 -1.48
C PRO A 284 -10.29 6.12 -2.89
N GLU A 285 -9.34 7.05 -3.06
CA GLU A 285 -8.67 7.27 -4.36
C GLU A 285 -7.82 6.07 -4.76
N GLU A 286 -7.14 5.44 -3.78
CA GLU A 286 -6.39 4.19 -4.02
C GLU A 286 -7.33 3.08 -4.50
N PHE A 287 -8.50 2.91 -3.88
CA PHE A 287 -9.51 1.94 -4.30
C PHE A 287 -9.99 2.21 -5.72
N VAL A 288 -10.28 3.48 -6.07
CA VAL A 288 -10.68 3.85 -7.44
C VAL A 288 -9.63 3.41 -8.46
N GLN A 289 -8.34 3.60 -8.17
CA GLN A 289 -7.28 3.11 -9.05
C GLN A 289 -7.25 1.58 -9.16
N LEU A 290 -7.39 0.86 -8.04
CA LEU A 290 -7.47 -0.60 -8.04
C LEU A 290 -8.70 -1.11 -8.81
N TRP A 291 -9.82 -0.39 -8.70
CA TRP A 291 -11.05 -0.71 -9.41
C TRP A 291 -10.94 -0.47 -10.91
N HIS A 292 -10.26 0.59 -11.36
CA HIS A 292 -9.92 0.76 -12.77
C HIS A 292 -9.07 -0.41 -13.30
N LEU A 293 -8.11 -0.88 -12.50
CA LEU A 293 -7.30 -2.04 -12.87
C LEU A 293 -8.11 -3.34 -12.86
N HIS A 294 -9.06 -3.49 -11.94
CA HIS A 294 -10.06 -4.56 -11.97
C HIS A 294 -10.82 -4.58 -13.29
N LYS A 295 -11.45 -3.47 -13.66
CA LYS A 295 -12.25 -3.35 -14.89
C LYS A 295 -11.44 -3.63 -16.16
N SER A 296 -10.17 -3.26 -16.16
CA SER A 296 -9.26 -3.51 -17.30
C SER A 296 -8.74 -4.95 -17.38
N GLY A 297 -8.96 -5.78 -16.36
CA GLY A 297 -8.40 -7.14 -16.27
C GLY A 297 -6.94 -7.20 -15.83
N THR A 298 -6.35 -6.08 -15.39
CA THR A 298 -4.93 -5.96 -15.02
C THR A 298 -4.62 -6.53 -13.64
N LEU A 299 -5.55 -6.41 -12.70
CA LEU A 299 -5.56 -7.14 -11.43
C LEU A 299 -6.99 -7.51 -11.09
N ARG A 300 -7.19 -8.37 -10.10
CA ARG A 300 -8.54 -8.74 -9.66
C ARG A 300 -8.79 -8.22 -8.25
N VAL A 301 -9.67 -7.24 -8.09
CA VAL A 301 -10.21 -6.90 -6.75
C VAL A 301 -11.37 -7.85 -6.45
N LYS A 302 -11.33 -8.53 -5.30
CA LYS A 302 -12.46 -9.33 -4.78
C LYS A 302 -13.20 -8.52 -3.71
N VAL A 303 -14.46 -8.24 -3.99
CA VAL A 303 -15.40 -7.56 -3.10
C VAL A 303 -16.62 -8.47 -2.93
N GLY A 304 -17.12 -8.58 -1.69
CA GLY A 304 -18.20 -9.51 -1.34
C GLY A 304 -17.69 -10.92 -1.00
N SER A 305 -18.62 -11.84 -0.77
CA SER A 305 -18.33 -13.21 -0.37
C SER A 305 -17.64 -14.00 -1.47
N CYS A 306 -16.70 -14.86 -1.09
CA CYS A 306 -16.17 -15.88 -1.99
C CYS A 306 -17.18 -17.01 -2.15
N GLN A 307 -17.26 -17.59 -3.35
CA GLN A 307 -17.96 -18.86 -3.53
C GLN A 307 -17.21 -19.95 -2.75
N PRO A 308 -17.90 -20.90 -2.10
CA PRO A 308 -17.27 -22.04 -1.48
C PRO A 308 -16.37 -22.74 -2.52
N GLN A 309 -15.13 -23.04 -2.15
CA GLN A 309 -14.33 -23.94 -2.98
C GLN A 309 -15.01 -25.30 -2.92
N ASN A 310 -15.61 -25.74 -4.03
CA ASN A 310 -15.97 -27.15 -4.17
C ASN A 310 -14.65 -27.92 -4.10
N GLU A 311 -14.45 -28.71 -3.03
CA GLU A 311 -13.32 -29.63 -2.91
C GLU A 311 -13.38 -30.63 -4.07
N GLY A 312 -12.63 -30.36 -5.15
CA GLY A 312 -12.52 -31.27 -6.29
C GLY A 312 -12.44 -30.58 -7.66
N SER A 313 -11.31 -29.94 -7.98
CA SER A 313 -10.80 -29.75 -9.34
C SER A 313 -9.29 -29.50 -9.31
#